data_AF-I4A989-F1
#
_entry.id   AF-I4A989-F1
#
_cell.length_a   1.000
_cell.length_b   1.000
_cell.length_c   1.000
_cell.angle_alpha   90.00
_cell.angle_beta   90.00
_cell.angle_gamma   90.00
#
_symmetry.space_group_name_H-M   'P 1'
#
loop_
_entity.id
_entity.type
_entity.pdbx_description
1 polymer ?
#
loop_
_entity_poly.entity_id
_entity_poly.type
_entity_poly.pdbx_seq_one_letter_code
_entity_poly.pdbx_strand_id
1 'polypeptide(L)' 'MKQYGEPCVLEHRLCTECGECDRCELNREKICDNCCQCIESTADYVGIEIDEIIINTEDIRTEHPGKAFKIKH' A
#
# COMPACT_ATOMS: atom_id res chain seq x y z
N MET A 1 -6.60 -0.38 -11.97
CA MET A 1 -7.25 -1.49 -12.70
C MET A 1 -6.19 -2.13 -13.59
N LYS A 2 -6.04 -3.46 -13.54
CA LYS A 2 -5.09 -4.19 -14.39
C LYS A 2 -5.57 -4.15 -15.84
N GLN A 3 -4.66 -4.02 -16.80
CA GLN A 3 -5.02 -3.95 -18.21
C GLN A 3 -4.79 -5.29 -18.92
N TYR A 4 -5.62 -5.59 -19.92
CA TYR A 4 -5.39 -6.71 -20.82
C TYR A 4 -3.99 -6.67 -21.44
N GLY A 5 -3.27 -7.79 -21.41
CA GLY A 5 -1.95 -7.94 -22.02
C GLY A 5 -0.75 -7.50 -21.17
N GLU A 6 -0.95 -6.95 -19.96
CA GLU A 6 0.14 -6.74 -18.99
C GLU A 6 0.53 -8.04 -18.26
N PRO A 7 1.72 -8.14 -17.63
CA PRO A 7 2.05 -9.29 -16.79
C PRO A 7 1.03 -9.50 -15.65
N CYS A 8 0.54 -10.73 -15.49
CA CYS A 8 -0.34 -11.10 -14.40
C CYS A 8 0.43 -11.11 -13.06
N VAL A 9 -0.23 -10.66 -11.99
CA VAL A 9 0.38 -10.63 -10.64
C VAL A 9 0.28 -11.97 -9.91
N LEU A 10 -0.63 -12.84 -10.30
CA LEU A 10 -0.84 -14.14 -9.66
C LEU A 10 -0.12 -15.28 -10.41
N GLU A 11 0.12 -15.13 -11.71
CA GLU A 11 0.61 -16.21 -12.57
C GLU A 11 1.64 -15.69 -13.59
N HIS A 12 2.51 -16.59 -14.07
CA HIS A 12 3.47 -16.28 -15.14
C HIS A 12 2.83 -16.32 -16.54
N ARG A 13 1.83 -15.44 -16.75
CA ARG A 13 1.16 -15.24 -18.05
C ARG A 13 0.74 -13.78 -18.24
N LEU A 14 0.30 -13.44 -19.45
CA LEU A 14 -0.34 -12.14 -19.70
C LEU A 14 -1.74 -12.10 -19.09
N CYS A 15 -2.11 -10.91 -18.61
CA CYS A 15 -3.40 -10.61 -18.01
C CYS A 15 -4.51 -10.75 -19.07
N THR A 16 -5.52 -11.54 -18.74
CA THR A 16 -6.72 -11.73 -19.56
C THR A 16 -7.94 -11.06 -18.95
N GLU A 17 -7.74 -10.12 -18.02
CA GLU A 17 -8.81 -9.46 -17.25
C GLU A 17 -9.74 -10.44 -16.53
N CYS A 18 -9.19 -11.53 -15.97
CA CYS A 18 -9.98 -12.56 -15.28
C CYS A 18 -10.63 -12.07 -13.97
N GLY A 19 -10.11 -11.00 -13.37
CA GLY A 19 -10.61 -10.43 -12.10
C GLY A 19 -10.31 -11.27 -10.86
N GLU A 20 -9.47 -12.29 -10.95
CA GLU A 20 -9.11 -13.14 -9.79
C GLU A 20 -8.30 -12.40 -8.74
N CYS A 21 -7.40 -11.49 -9.17
CA CYS A 21 -6.62 -10.65 -8.26
C CYS A 21 -7.46 -9.64 -7.47
N ASP A 22 -8.71 -9.43 -7.87
CA ASP A 22 -9.65 -8.55 -7.16
C ASP A 22 -10.48 -9.31 -6.12
N ARG A 23 -10.29 -10.63 -5.97
CA ARG A 23 -11.02 -11.47 -5.01
C ARG A 23 -10.26 -11.65 -3.71
N CYS A 24 -10.99 -11.80 -2.62
CA CYS A 24 -10.41 -12.14 -1.34
C CYS A 24 -9.88 -13.57 -1.37
N GLU A 25 -8.65 -13.75 -0.89
CA GLU A 25 -8.01 -15.07 -0.81
C GLU A 25 -8.74 -16.02 0.14
N LEU A 26 -9.30 -15.50 1.24
CA LEU A 26 -10.08 -16.28 2.21
C LEU A 26 -11.52 -16.56 1.73
N ASN A 27 -12.05 -15.76 0.82
CA ASN A 27 -13.41 -15.91 0.31
C ASN A 27 -13.50 -15.45 -1.15
N ARG A 28 -13.50 -16.41 -2.08
CA ARG A 28 -13.53 -16.18 -3.53
C ARG A 28 -14.78 -15.45 -4.02
N GLU A 29 -15.88 -15.48 -3.27
CA GLU A 29 -17.11 -14.74 -3.60
C GLU A 29 -17.02 -13.24 -3.24
N LYS A 30 -16.08 -12.86 -2.36
CA LYS A 30 -15.90 -11.49 -1.88
C LYS A 30 -14.89 -10.74 -2.76
N ILE A 31 -15.23 -9.52 -3.20
CA ILE A 31 -14.24 -8.56 -3.72
C ILE A 31 -13.32 -8.15 -2.56
N CYS A 32 -12.01 -8.16 -2.78
CA CYS A 32 -11.05 -7.72 -1.79
C CYS A 32 -11.30 -6.24 -1.46
N ASP A 33 -11.64 -5.98 -0.20
CA ASP A 33 -11.81 -4.66 0.40
C ASP A 33 -10.59 -4.24 1.22
N ASN A 34 -9.48 -4.97 1.05
CA ASN A 34 -8.23 -4.75 1.77
C ASN A 34 -8.38 -4.85 3.31
N CYS A 35 -9.25 -5.74 3.80
CA CYS A 35 -9.43 -5.98 5.24
C CYS A 35 -8.21 -6.62 5.95
N CYS A 36 -7.21 -7.06 5.18
CA CYS A 36 -5.96 -7.68 5.64
C CYS A 36 -6.11 -8.95 6.49
N GLN A 37 -7.30 -9.56 6.56
CA GLN A 37 -7.50 -10.81 7.31
C GLN A 37 -6.73 -12.01 6.71
N CYS A 38 -6.45 -11.98 5.41
CA CYS A 38 -5.61 -12.99 4.75
C CYS A 38 -4.12 -12.84 5.08
N ILE A 39 -3.71 -11.71 5.65
CA ILE A 39 -2.34 -11.41 6.05
C ILE A 39 -2.20 -11.78 7.54
N GLU A 40 -2.52 -13.03 7.87
CA GLU A 40 -2.40 -13.51 9.24
C GLU A 40 -0.92 -13.64 9.59
N SER A 41 -0.48 -12.85 10.56
CA SER A 41 0.87 -12.89 11.11
C SER A 41 0.77 -13.20 12.60
N THR A 42 1.71 -13.98 13.13
CA THR A 42 1.80 -14.24 14.58
C THR A 42 2.30 -13.02 15.38
N ALA A 43 2.54 -11.88 14.73
CA ALA A 43 3.01 -10.67 15.38
C ALA A 43 1.84 -9.79 15.84
N ASP A 44 1.99 -9.17 17.01
CA ASP A 44 0.99 -8.29 17.62
C ASP A 44 0.79 -6.97 16.84
N TYR A 45 1.71 -6.63 15.95
CA TYR A 45 1.67 -5.43 15.11
C TYR A 45 2.36 -5.68 13.77
N VAL A 46 1.87 -4.99 12.72
CA VAL A 46 2.52 -4.90 11.42
C VAL A 46 3.24 -3.55 11.35
N GLY A 47 4.54 -3.57 11.08
CA GLY A 47 5.36 -2.35 10.91
C GLY A 47 5.57 -2.01 9.45
N ILE A 48 5.53 -0.73 9.11
CA ILE A 48 6.01 -0.20 7.82
C ILE A 48 7.25 0.65 8.13
N GLU A 49 8.40 0.28 7.57
CA GLU A 49 9.62 1.07 7.66
C GLU A 49 9.60 2.20 6.63
N ILE A 50 10.00 3.40 7.06
CA ILE A 50 10.13 4.57 6.19
C ILE A 50 11.61 4.87 6.05
N ASP A 51 12.16 4.65 4.86
CA ASP A 51 13.58 4.89 4.58
C ASP A 51 13.90 6.40 4.52
N GLU A 52 13.08 7.19 3.82
CA GLU A 52 13.30 8.61 3.61
C GLU A 52 11.98 9.39 3.44
N ILE A 53 11.96 10.65 3.90
CA ILE A 53 10.87 11.60 3.66
C ILE A 53 11.37 12.66 2.67
N ILE A 54 10.86 12.63 1.44
CA ILE A 54 11.17 13.63 0.42
C ILE A 54 10.12 14.75 0.47
N ILE A 55 10.55 15.97 0.76
CA ILE A 55 9.67 17.15 0.82
C ILE A 55 9.85 17.97 -0.46
N ASN A 56 8.80 18.10 -1.26
CA ASN A 56 8.79 19.09 -2.35
C ASN A 56 8.63 20.48 -1.74
N THR A 57 9.69 21.30 -1.82
CA THR A 57 9.71 22.64 -1.20
C THR A 57 8.93 23.67 -2.02
N GLU A 58 8.59 23.38 -3.28
CA GLU A 58 7.87 24.30 -4.17
C GLU A 58 6.38 24.45 -3.81
N ASP A 59 5.80 23.48 -3.08
CA ASP A 59 4.39 23.47 -2.68
C ASP A 59 4.15 23.99 -1.24
N ILE A 60 5.21 24.39 -0.52
CA ILE A 60 5.09 24.87 0.85
C ILE A 60 4.66 26.35 0.85
N ARG A 61 3.35 26.61 0.96
CA ARG A 61 2.85 27.93 1.39
C ARG A 61 3.16 28.10 2.88
N THR A 62 4.32 28.68 3.19
CA THR A 62 4.73 28.95 4.57
C THR A 62 3.87 30.05 5.20
N GLU A 63 2.87 29.70 6.00
CA GLU A 63 2.21 30.67 6.89
C GLU A 63 2.54 30.47 8.37
N HIS A 64 3.42 29.54 8.76
CA HIS A 64 3.84 29.44 10.16
C HIS A 64 5.35 29.22 10.36
N PRO A 65 6.04 30.10 11.12
CA PRO A 65 7.47 29.96 11.39
C PRO A 65 7.70 28.73 12.27
N GLY A 66 8.58 27.85 11.81
CA GLY A 66 8.87 26.56 12.42
C GLY A 66 9.26 26.66 13.90
N LYS A 67 8.55 25.93 14.76
CA LYS A 67 9.07 25.59 16.09
C LYS A 67 10.01 24.40 15.94
N ALA A 68 11.30 24.61 16.19
CA ALA A 68 12.28 23.55 16.29
C ALA A 68 11.83 22.53 17.35
N PHE A 69 11.53 21.30 16.93
CA PHE A 69 11.27 20.19 17.84
C PHE A 69 12.59 19.76 18.46
N LYS A 70 12.84 20.16 19.71
CA LYS A 70 14.00 19.70 20.47
C LYS A 70 13.70 18.31 21.05
N ILE A 71 14.33 17.28 20.50
CA ILE A 71 14.40 15.96 21.13
C ILE A 71 15.33 16.10 22.34
N LYS A 72 14.81 15.89 23.56
CA LYS A 72 15.63 15.85 24.77
C LYS A 72 16.25 14.47 24.88
N HIS A 73 17.58 14.41 24.98
CA HIS A 73 18.31 13.23 25.48
C HIS A 73 18.08 13.07 26.98
#